data_AF-A0A7V5HIC2-F1
#
_entry.id   AF-A0A7V5HIC2-F1
#
_cell.length_a   1.000
_cell.length_b   1.000
_cell.length_c   1.000
_cell.angle_alpha   90.00
_cell.angle_beta   90.00
_cell.angle_gamma   90.00
#
_symmetry.space_group_name_H-M   'P 1'
#
loop_
_entity.id
_entity.type
_entity.pdbx_description
1 polymer ?
#
loop_
_entity_poly.entity_id
_entity_poly.type
_entity_poly.pdbx_seq_one_letter_code
_entity_poly.pdbx_strand_id
1 'polypeptide(L)'
;GDSEELWENDILSIFNNYSDIIRQEIQLAPSTADGRKIRIWGNHDKEVSLKGFSQRLKDLKINLFDDVEFREAVSLGRNIFLVHGHQGRFFEDKAWRISRWAVHFIWKSIQKILNIGIDGPAENPYLRNQLEEDYYRWAKQNKRILICGHTHRAMFASLSHYHYLLRQQSLLLDKSQQDKSFSSPFNKEKLAYLEKEIHRVLLKSQGLRPPSFESIPLPCYFNSGCCGYTNGITALEMQSEAIRLIKWEKDKQRRILQEGNLQEFIYKIKTTRD
;
A
#
# COMPACT_ATOMS: atom_id res chain seq x y z
N GLY A 1 -7.60 -4.92 0.78
CA GLY A 1 -8.16 -5.19 2.12
C GLY A 1 -8.64 -3.90 2.74
N ASP A 2 -9.24 -4.00 3.92
CA ASP A 2 -9.76 -2.91 4.75
C ASP A 2 -10.58 -1.88 3.95
N SER A 3 -11.58 -2.36 3.20
CA SER A 3 -12.43 -1.54 2.33
C SER A 3 -13.91 -1.63 2.69
N GLU A 4 -14.35 -2.67 3.40
CA GLU A 4 -15.66 -2.66 4.08
C GLU A 4 -15.56 -2.15 5.53
N GLU A 5 -14.39 -2.28 6.17
CA GLU A 5 -14.15 -1.83 7.54
C GLU A 5 -15.14 -2.48 8.55
N LEU A 6 -15.24 -3.82 8.46
CA LEU A 6 -16.20 -4.64 9.23
C LEU A 6 -15.90 -4.75 10.75
N TRP A 7 -14.92 -3.99 11.26
CA TRP A 7 -14.70 -3.81 12.70
C TRP A 7 -15.54 -2.65 13.25
N GLU A 8 -15.71 -1.59 12.47
CA GLU A 8 -16.43 -0.37 12.90
C GLU A 8 -17.83 -0.21 12.28
N ASN A 9 -18.04 -0.73 11.06
CA ASN A 9 -19.24 -0.49 10.27
C ASN A 9 -20.24 -1.65 10.28
N ASP A 10 -21.53 -1.30 10.17
CA ASP A 10 -22.59 -2.29 10.00
C ASP A 10 -22.89 -2.58 8.52
N ILE A 11 -23.38 -3.80 8.32
CA ILE A 11 -23.63 -4.44 7.02
C ILE A 11 -24.67 -3.69 6.16
N LEU A 12 -25.68 -3.09 6.79
CA LEU A 12 -26.74 -2.37 6.08
C LEU A 12 -26.26 -0.96 5.69
N SER A 13 -25.54 -0.27 6.58
CA SER A 13 -24.92 1.02 6.27
C SER A 13 -23.94 0.92 5.09
N ILE A 14 -23.08 -0.10 5.06
CA ILE A 14 -22.15 -0.32 3.94
C ILE A 14 -22.94 -0.52 2.63
N PHE A 15 -23.93 -1.41 2.63
CA PHE A 15 -24.72 -1.69 1.42
C PHE A 15 -25.48 -0.45 0.91
N ASN A 16 -26.17 0.26 1.80
CA ASN A 16 -27.00 1.40 1.45
C ASN A 16 -26.20 2.59 0.91
N ASN A 17 -24.97 2.80 1.39
CA ASN A 17 -24.14 3.94 1.00
C ASN A 17 -23.14 3.64 -0.13
N TYR A 18 -22.69 2.38 -0.27
CA TYR A 18 -21.53 2.06 -1.13
C TYR A 18 -21.75 0.92 -2.14
N SER A 19 -22.93 0.28 -2.19
CA SER A 19 -23.12 -0.89 -3.07
C SER A 19 -22.82 -0.65 -4.56
N ASP A 20 -23.11 0.54 -5.09
CA ASP A 20 -22.79 0.87 -6.50
C ASP A 20 -21.29 1.05 -6.76
N ILE A 21 -20.52 1.50 -5.76
CA ILE A 21 -19.06 1.61 -5.84
C ILE A 21 -18.44 0.22 -5.72
N ILE A 22 -18.95 -0.61 -4.81
CA ILE A 22 -18.51 -2.01 -4.63
C ILE A 22 -18.78 -2.81 -5.92
N ARG A 23 -19.95 -2.66 -6.56
CA ARG A 23 -20.24 -3.29 -7.87
C ARG A 23 -19.21 -2.90 -8.93
N GLN A 24 -18.82 -1.63 -9.02
CA GLN A 24 -17.82 -1.15 -9.97
C GLN A 24 -16.41 -1.70 -9.66
N GLU A 25 -16.02 -1.74 -8.38
CA GLU A 25 -14.76 -2.36 -7.92
C GLU A 25 -14.68 -3.84 -8.34
N ILE A 26 -15.72 -4.61 -8.05
CA ILE A 26 -15.84 -6.03 -8.41
C ILE A 26 -15.81 -6.23 -9.93
N GLN A 27 -16.49 -5.39 -10.72
CA GLN A 27 -16.45 -5.47 -12.18
C GLN A 27 -15.04 -5.28 -12.75
N LEU A 28 -14.30 -4.32 -12.20
CA LEU A 28 -12.91 -4.00 -12.60
C LEU A 28 -11.88 -5.00 -12.06
N ALA A 29 -12.20 -5.77 -11.01
CA ALA A 29 -11.28 -6.72 -10.39
C ALA A 29 -10.82 -7.82 -11.36
N PRO A 30 -9.57 -8.32 -11.22
CA PRO A 30 -9.08 -9.43 -12.03
C PRO A 30 -9.84 -10.73 -11.72
N SER A 31 -10.04 -11.55 -12.75
CA SER A 31 -10.72 -12.84 -12.65
C SER A 31 -9.73 -14.01 -12.54
N THR A 32 -10.16 -15.04 -11.83
CA THR A 32 -9.60 -16.40 -11.85
C THR A 32 -9.86 -17.11 -13.18
N ALA A 33 -9.29 -18.30 -13.37
CA ALA A 33 -9.57 -19.16 -14.53
C ALA A 33 -11.04 -19.65 -14.56
N ASP A 34 -11.66 -19.78 -13.38
CA ASP A 34 -13.10 -20.06 -13.17
C ASP A 34 -13.98 -18.79 -13.20
N GLY A 35 -13.44 -17.64 -13.62
CA GLY A 35 -14.19 -16.40 -13.85
C GLY A 35 -14.44 -15.53 -12.61
N ARG A 36 -14.32 -16.10 -11.40
CA ARG A 36 -14.53 -15.38 -10.12
C ARG A 36 -13.53 -14.25 -9.90
N LYS A 37 -14.02 -13.13 -9.38
CA LYS A 37 -13.28 -11.89 -9.09
C LYS A 37 -12.43 -12.05 -7.84
N ILE A 38 -11.13 -11.78 -7.92
CA ILE A 38 -10.21 -11.98 -6.77
C ILE A 38 -10.14 -10.71 -5.94
N ARG A 39 -10.38 -10.84 -4.62
CA ARG A 39 -10.20 -9.73 -3.67
C ARG A 39 -9.33 -10.14 -2.48
N ILE A 40 -8.27 -9.38 -2.21
CA ILE A 40 -7.38 -9.61 -1.06
C ILE A 40 -7.93 -8.90 0.18
N TRP A 41 -8.22 -9.67 1.23
CA TRP A 41 -8.75 -9.13 2.48
C TRP A 41 -7.66 -8.62 3.43
N GLY A 42 -8.02 -7.66 4.27
CA GLY A 42 -7.15 -7.08 5.30
C GLY A 42 -7.55 -7.52 6.71
N ASN A 43 -6.95 -6.93 7.75
CA ASN A 43 -7.25 -7.28 9.13
C ASN A 43 -8.65 -6.83 9.58
N HIS A 44 -9.17 -5.73 9.02
CA HIS A 44 -10.52 -5.25 9.32
C HIS A 44 -11.58 -6.13 8.64
N ASP A 45 -11.23 -6.67 7.47
CA ASP A 45 -12.08 -7.55 6.66
C ASP A 45 -11.66 -9.03 6.74
N LYS A 46 -11.20 -9.53 7.91
CA LYS A 46 -10.81 -10.97 8.08
C LYS A 46 -11.87 -11.92 7.50
N GLU A 47 -11.43 -13.02 6.88
CA GLU A 47 -12.27 -13.99 6.15
C GLU A 47 -13.57 -14.40 6.88
N VAL A 48 -13.52 -14.60 8.20
CA VAL A 48 -14.70 -14.95 9.02
C VAL A 48 -15.74 -13.83 9.07
N SER A 49 -15.30 -12.56 9.13
CA SER A 49 -16.19 -11.39 9.03
C SER A 49 -16.83 -11.31 7.65
N LEU A 50 -16.06 -11.51 6.58
CA LEU A 50 -16.56 -11.51 5.20
C LEU A 50 -17.53 -12.67 4.91
N LYS A 51 -17.29 -13.86 5.46
CA LYS A 51 -18.23 -15.00 5.39
C LYS A 51 -19.56 -14.67 6.07
N GLY A 52 -19.51 -14.10 7.28
CA GLY A 52 -20.72 -13.65 7.99
C GLY A 52 -21.47 -12.52 7.27
N PHE A 53 -20.73 -11.57 6.69
CA PHE A 53 -21.29 -10.49 5.85
C PHE A 53 -21.98 -11.03 4.60
N SER A 54 -21.30 -11.91 3.86
CA SER A 54 -21.82 -12.55 2.65
C SER A 54 -23.07 -13.38 2.95
N GLN A 55 -23.11 -14.12 4.07
CA GLN A 55 -24.30 -14.86 4.48
C GLN A 55 -25.46 -13.91 4.79
N ARG A 56 -25.23 -12.85 5.56
CA ARG A 56 -26.29 -11.89 5.90
C ARG A 56 -26.84 -11.15 4.67
N LEU A 57 -26.01 -10.89 3.67
CA LEU A 57 -26.47 -10.35 2.38
C LEU A 57 -27.38 -11.36 1.65
N LYS A 58 -27.03 -12.66 1.64
CA LYS A 58 -27.89 -13.73 1.08
C LYS A 58 -29.21 -13.87 1.80
N ASP A 59 -29.22 -13.79 3.13
CA ASP A 59 -30.44 -13.81 3.95
C ASP A 59 -31.38 -12.64 3.59
N LEU A 60 -30.80 -11.50 3.19
CA LEU A 60 -31.51 -10.30 2.69
C LEU A 60 -31.81 -10.34 1.17
N LYS A 61 -31.48 -11.44 0.48
CA LYS A 61 -31.59 -11.61 -0.99
C LYS A 61 -30.77 -10.58 -1.79
N ILE A 62 -29.62 -10.18 -1.25
CA ILE A 62 -28.68 -9.23 -1.86
C ILE A 62 -27.46 -9.99 -2.40
N ASN A 63 -27.35 -10.03 -3.72
CA ASN A 63 -26.26 -10.71 -4.43
C ASN A 63 -25.15 -9.70 -4.79
N LEU A 64 -24.30 -9.34 -3.82
CA LEU A 64 -23.21 -8.35 -4.02
C LEU A 64 -21.83 -9.00 -4.24
N PHE A 65 -21.54 -10.12 -3.57
CA PHE A 65 -20.22 -10.77 -3.58
C PHE A 65 -20.25 -12.23 -4.08
N ASP A 66 -21.32 -12.64 -4.78
CA ASP A 66 -21.48 -14.05 -5.18
C ASP A 66 -20.38 -14.55 -6.12
N ASP A 67 -19.91 -13.68 -7.02
CA ASP A 67 -18.82 -13.97 -7.95
C ASP A 67 -17.43 -13.62 -7.38
N VAL A 68 -17.32 -13.26 -6.09
CA VAL A 68 -16.07 -12.79 -5.47
C VAL A 68 -15.39 -13.90 -4.66
N GLU A 69 -14.13 -14.17 -5.00
CA GLU A 69 -13.24 -14.99 -4.19
C GLU A 69 -12.36 -14.12 -3.30
N PHE A 70 -12.66 -14.16 -2.00
CA PHE A 70 -11.85 -13.53 -0.96
C PHE A 70 -10.63 -14.40 -0.62
N ARG A 71 -9.42 -13.85 -0.80
CA ARG A 71 -8.14 -14.53 -0.50
C ARG A 71 -7.31 -13.74 0.51
N GLU A 72 -6.53 -14.45 1.33
CA GLU A 72 -5.55 -13.83 2.23
C GLU A 72 -4.37 -13.24 1.45
N ALA A 73 -3.95 -13.94 0.41
CA ALA A 73 -2.80 -13.62 -0.41
C ALA A 73 -2.98 -14.17 -1.83
N VAL A 74 -2.21 -13.64 -2.78
CA VAL A 74 -2.16 -14.12 -4.17
C VAL A 74 -0.71 -14.25 -4.61
N SER A 75 -0.35 -15.39 -5.22
CA SER A 75 0.95 -15.57 -5.89
C SER A 75 0.74 -15.47 -7.40
N LEU A 76 1.39 -14.50 -8.06
CA LEU A 76 1.43 -14.43 -9.52
C LEU A 76 2.67 -15.19 -9.99
N GLY A 77 2.44 -16.44 -10.40
CA GLY A 77 3.51 -17.41 -10.67
C GLY A 77 4.38 -17.66 -9.43
N ARG A 78 5.69 -17.82 -9.66
CA ARG A 78 6.70 -18.12 -8.62
C ARG A 78 7.46 -16.89 -8.10
N ASN A 79 7.17 -15.70 -8.65
CA ASN A 79 8.04 -14.53 -8.51
C ASN A 79 7.41 -13.36 -7.74
N ILE A 80 6.09 -13.22 -7.76
CA ILE A 80 5.38 -12.08 -7.17
C ILE A 80 4.35 -12.59 -6.17
N PHE A 81 4.35 -12.02 -4.96
CA PHE A 81 3.44 -12.36 -3.88
C PHE A 81 2.74 -11.09 -3.40
N LEU A 82 1.40 -11.12 -3.38
CA LEU A 82 0.54 -10.01 -3.00
C LEU A 82 -0.14 -10.37 -1.68
N VAL A 83 -0.07 -9.45 -0.72
CA VAL A 83 -0.74 -9.53 0.58
C VAL A 83 -1.32 -8.16 0.93
N HIS A 84 -2.16 -8.09 1.95
CA HIS A 84 -2.54 -6.79 2.51
C HIS A 84 -1.35 -6.16 3.25
N GLY A 85 -0.72 -6.94 4.14
CA GLY A 85 0.47 -6.57 4.91
C GLY A 85 0.33 -6.81 6.42
N HIS A 86 -0.88 -6.98 6.94
CA HIS A 86 -1.10 -7.32 8.36
C HIS A 86 -0.61 -8.73 8.73
N GLN A 87 -0.44 -9.59 7.73
CA GLN A 87 -0.02 -10.99 7.88
C GLN A 87 1.31 -11.10 8.63
N GLY A 88 1.36 -12.00 9.62
CA GLY A 88 2.53 -12.22 10.49
C GLY A 88 2.52 -11.45 11.81
N ARG A 89 1.68 -10.42 11.99
CA ARG A 89 1.64 -9.63 13.24
C ARG A 89 0.79 -10.29 14.34
N PHE A 90 1.29 -10.34 15.57
CA PHE A 90 0.60 -11.06 16.65
C PHE A 90 -0.82 -10.54 16.93
N PHE A 91 -1.03 -9.22 17.06
CA PHE A 91 -2.35 -8.67 17.40
C PHE A 91 -3.33 -8.57 16.23
N GLU A 92 -2.86 -8.30 15.02
CA GLU A 92 -3.72 -8.13 13.83
C GLU A 92 -3.96 -9.44 13.06
N ASP A 93 -3.06 -10.42 13.24
CA ASP A 93 -3.15 -11.71 12.54
C ASP A 93 -3.50 -12.86 13.49
N LYS A 94 -2.75 -13.04 14.59
CA LYS A 94 -2.88 -14.21 15.49
C LYS A 94 -3.92 -14.04 16.60
N ALA A 95 -4.09 -12.82 17.12
CA ALA A 95 -4.99 -12.49 18.23
C ALA A 95 -6.17 -11.57 17.82
N TRP A 96 -6.47 -11.50 16.51
CA TRP A 96 -7.46 -10.57 15.93
C TRP A 96 -8.85 -10.57 16.60
N ARG A 97 -9.28 -11.71 17.19
CA ARG A 97 -10.55 -11.83 17.93
C ARG A 97 -10.57 -10.99 19.20
N ILE A 98 -9.43 -10.84 19.88
CA ILE A 98 -9.26 -10.01 21.08
C ILE A 98 -9.20 -8.54 20.66
N SER A 99 -8.42 -8.23 19.63
CA SER A 99 -8.27 -6.89 19.06
C SER A 99 -9.62 -6.31 18.60
N ARG A 100 -10.42 -7.09 17.85
CA ARG A 100 -11.77 -6.69 17.42
C ARG A 100 -12.72 -6.46 18.60
N TRP A 101 -12.68 -7.30 19.63
CA TRP A 101 -13.52 -7.13 20.83
C TRP A 101 -13.17 -5.86 21.60
N ALA A 102 -11.88 -5.56 21.75
CA ALA A 102 -11.41 -4.33 22.38
C ALA A 102 -11.87 -3.08 21.62
N VAL A 103 -11.70 -3.05 20.29
CA VAL A 103 -12.17 -1.96 19.41
C VAL A 103 -13.68 -1.72 19.55
N HIS A 104 -14.48 -2.80 19.54
CA HIS A 104 -15.93 -2.68 19.53
C HIS A 104 -16.55 -2.24 20.86
N PHE A 105 -16.06 -2.75 22.01
CA PHE A 105 -16.72 -2.55 23.31
C PHE A 105 -16.00 -1.60 24.28
N ILE A 106 -14.67 -1.53 24.24
CA ILE A 106 -13.88 -0.76 25.20
C ILE A 106 -13.38 0.54 24.58
N TRP A 107 -13.03 0.51 23.28
CA TRP A 107 -12.19 1.55 22.70
C TRP A 107 -12.88 2.88 22.40
N LYS A 108 -14.12 2.87 21.89
CA LYS A 108 -14.93 4.10 21.69
C LYS A 108 -15.12 4.91 22.99
N SER A 109 -15.15 4.22 24.14
CA SER A 109 -15.23 4.85 25.46
C SER A 109 -13.90 5.45 25.91
N ILE A 110 -12.77 4.78 25.62
CA ILE A 110 -11.43 5.23 26.01
C ILE A 110 -10.93 6.40 25.14
N GLN A 111 -11.17 6.38 23.82
CA GLN A 111 -10.82 7.51 22.94
C GLN A 111 -11.37 8.84 23.45
N LYS A 112 -12.60 8.82 23.95
CA LYS A 112 -13.32 9.99 24.49
C LYS A 112 -12.79 10.52 25.83
N ILE A 113 -11.95 9.73 26.51
CA ILE A 113 -11.40 10.03 27.84
C ILE A 113 -9.89 10.32 27.78
N LEU A 114 -9.13 9.63 26.93
CA LEU A 114 -7.67 9.71 26.91
C LEU A 114 -7.07 10.43 25.68
N ASN A 115 -7.85 10.68 24.62
CA ASN A 115 -7.38 11.36 23.41
C ASN A 115 -6.17 10.68 22.72
N ILE A 116 -6.02 9.37 22.91
CA ILE A 116 -4.98 8.52 22.32
C ILE A 116 -5.59 7.71 21.17
N GLY A 117 -5.01 7.81 19.97
CA GLY A 117 -5.34 6.93 18.84
C GLY A 117 -4.68 5.56 18.98
N ILE A 118 -5.27 4.52 18.38
CA ILE A 118 -4.47 3.35 17.98
C ILE A 118 -3.81 3.77 16.67
N ASP A 119 -2.61 4.34 16.77
CA ASP A 119 -1.85 4.69 15.58
C ASP A 119 -1.34 3.38 14.97
N GLY A 120 -2.04 2.89 13.95
CA GLY A 120 -1.65 1.72 13.17
C GLY A 120 -0.36 1.97 12.37
N PRO A 121 0.11 1.00 11.58
CA PRO A 121 1.29 1.18 10.74
C PRO A 121 1.09 2.19 9.60
N ALA A 122 -0.11 2.72 9.40
CA ALA A 122 -0.36 3.86 8.52
C ALA A 122 -0.09 5.20 9.21
N GLU A 123 -0.49 5.33 10.48
CA GLU A 123 -0.42 6.55 11.30
C GLU A 123 0.94 6.69 11.99
N ASN A 124 1.44 5.63 12.64
CA ASN A 124 2.66 5.62 13.45
C ASN A 124 3.92 5.46 12.57
N PRO A 125 4.79 6.48 12.45
CA PRO A 125 5.96 6.39 11.57
C PRO A 125 6.99 5.33 11.98
N TYR A 126 7.11 5.00 13.27
CA TYR A 126 8.07 4.02 13.78
C TYR A 126 7.61 2.59 13.48
N LEU A 127 6.36 2.26 13.81
CA LEU A 127 5.76 0.96 13.46
C LEU A 127 5.77 0.76 11.94
N ARG A 128 5.49 1.82 11.17
CA ARG A 128 5.55 1.81 9.71
C ARG A 128 6.94 1.47 9.17
N ASN A 129 7.98 2.08 9.73
CA ASN A 129 9.36 1.82 9.33
C ASN A 129 9.76 0.37 9.63
N GLN A 130 9.53 -0.11 10.85
CA GLN A 130 9.81 -1.48 11.27
C GLN A 130 9.14 -2.50 10.34
N LEU A 131 7.85 -2.30 10.05
CA LEU A 131 7.07 -3.25 9.26
C LEU A 131 7.54 -3.29 7.79
N GLU A 132 8.00 -2.17 7.23
CA GLU A 132 8.59 -2.13 5.89
C GLU A 132 9.99 -2.75 5.82
N GLU A 133 10.79 -2.66 6.89
CA GLU A 133 12.05 -3.41 7.00
C GLU A 133 11.80 -4.91 7.05
N ASP A 134 10.78 -5.36 7.78
CA ASP A 134 10.38 -6.76 7.84
C ASP A 134 9.89 -7.28 6.48
N TYR A 135 9.05 -6.50 5.77
CA TYR A 135 8.63 -6.80 4.40
C TYR A 135 9.82 -6.92 3.44
N TYR A 136 10.73 -5.95 3.44
CA TYR A 136 11.92 -5.94 2.59
C TYR A 136 12.81 -7.16 2.88
N ARG A 137 13.08 -7.43 4.17
CA ARG A 137 13.90 -8.56 4.61
C ARG A 137 13.30 -9.89 4.17
N TRP A 138 11.99 -10.08 4.35
CA TRP A 138 11.30 -11.29 3.89
C TRP A 138 11.36 -11.44 2.37
N ALA A 139 11.11 -10.36 1.62
CA ALA A 139 11.12 -10.37 0.15
C ALA A 139 12.51 -10.70 -0.42
N LYS A 140 13.57 -10.10 0.16
CA LYS A 140 14.98 -10.40 -0.14
C LYS A 140 15.30 -11.87 0.15
N GLN A 141 15.05 -12.36 1.37
CA GLN A 141 15.33 -13.74 1.78
C GLN A 141 14.61 -14.79 0.91
N ASN A 142 13.34 -14.54 0.55
CA ASN A 142 12.56 -15.47 -0.27
C ASN A 142 12.84 -15.33 -1.78
N LYS A 143 13.67 -14.34 -2.18
CA LYS A 143 13.97 -13.99 -3.57
C LYS A 143 12.69 -13.81 -4.40
N ARG A 144 11.73 -13.05 -3.87
CA ARG A 144 10.42 -12.74 -4.48
C ARG A 144 10.15 -11.23 -4.43
N ILE A 145 9.33 -10.77 -5.36
CA ILE A 145 8.66 -9.47 -5.26
C ILE A 145 7.50 -9.61 -4.27
N LEU A 146 7.45 -8.76 -3.26
CA LEU A 146 6.35 -8.63 -2.31
C LEU A 146 5.61 -7.31 -2.58
N ILE A 147 4.27 -7.40 -2.67
CA ILE A 147 3.38 -6.24 -2.85
C ILE A 147 2.43 -6.17 -1.65
N CYS A 148 2.42 -5.03 -0.96
CA CYS A 148 1.56 -4.72 0.19
C CYS A 148 0.70 -3.46 -0.02
N GLY A 149 -0.21 -3.17 0.92
CA GLY A 149 -0.91 -1.88 1.02
C GLY A 149 -0.95 -1.30 2.46
N HIS A 150 -0.86 -2.15 3.48
CA HIS A 150 -1.20 -1.85 4.88
C HIS A 150 -0.44 -0.67 5.55
N THR A 151 0.73 -0.27 5.05
CA THR A 151 1.48 0.89 5.61
C THR A 151 1.07 2.25 5.03
N HIS A 152 0.19 2.28 4.03
CA HIS A 152 -0.30 3.47 3.30
C HIS A 152 0.77 4.33 2.59
N ARG A 153 2.05 4.06 2.82
CA ARG A 153 3.20 4.69 2.19
C ARG A 153 3.54 3.96 0.89
N ALA A 154 3.34 4.62 -0.24
CA ALA A 154 3.68 4.05 -1.54
C ALA A 154 5.19 3.76 -1.66
N MET A 155 5.52 2.54 -2.08
CA MET A 155 6.88 2.02 -2.24
C MET A 155 7.00 1.39 -3.63
N PHE A 156 8.10 1.67 -4.33
CA PHE A 156 8.34 1.13 -5.66
C PHE A 156 9.80 0.71 -5.78
N ALA A 157 10.05 -0.55 -6.14
CA ALA A 157 11.39 -1.13 -6.19
C ALA A 157 12.21 -0.87 -4.90
N SER A 158 11.56 -1.06 -3.75
CA SER A 158 12.09 -0.82 -2.40
C SER A 158 12.49 0.64 -2.10
N LEU A 159 11.99 1.61 -2.89
CA LEU A 159 12.20 3.03 -2.67
C LEU A 159 10.88 3.74 -2.35
N SER A 160 10.88 4.52 -1.27
CA SER A 160 9.79 5.44 -0.94
C SER A 160 9.87 6.74 -1.74
N HIS A 161 8.79 7.53 -1.75
CA HIS A 161 8.79 8.85 -2.38
C HIS A 161 9.93 9.78 -1.86
N TYR A 162 10.29 9.67 -0.58
CA TYR A 162 11.43 10.39 0.01
C TYR A 162 12.75 10.06 -0.70
N HIS A 163 13.04 8.77 -0.88
CA HIS A 163 14.26 8.32 -1.57
C HIS A 163 14.27 8.75 -3.04
N TYR A 164 13.11 8.76 -3.69
CA TYR A 164 12.98 9.25 -5.07
C TYR A 164 13.27 10.75 -5.20
N LEU A 165 12.81 11.57 -4.24
CA LEU A 165 13.14 13.00 -4.21
C LEU A 165 14.64 13.23 -3.96
N LEU A 166 15.25 12.53 -3.00
CA LEU A 166 16.70 12.59 -2.74
C LEU A 166 17.51 12.21 -3.97
N ARG A 167 17.12 11.14 -4.69
CA ARG A 167 17.81 10.72 -5.92
C ARG A 167 17.73 11.78 -7.02
N GLN A 168 16.57 12.43 -7.19
CA GLN A 168 16.45 13.55 -8.12
C GLN A 168 17.31 14.75 -7.71
N GLN A 169 17.39 15.06 -6.42
CA GLN A 169 18.22 16.16 -5.90
C GLN A 169 19.70 15.89 -6.18
N SER A 170 20.21 14.69 -5.83
CA SER A 170 21.59 14.28 -6.12
C SER A 170 21.92 14.43 -7.62
N LEU A 171 21.08 13.87 -8.50
CA LEU A 171 21.30 13.93 -9.96
C LEU A 171 21.31 15.35 -10.53
N LEU A 172 20.67 16.33 -9.88
CA LEU A 172 20.77 17.74 -10.27
C LEU A 172 22.03 18.40 -9.70
N LEU A 173 22.42 18.07 -8.47
CA LEU A 173 23.65 18.56 -7.85
C LEU A 173 24.89 18.04 -8.60
N ASP A 174 24.95 16.74 -8.93
CA ASP A 174 26.04 16.11 -9.68
C ASP A 174 26.25 16.79 -11.04
N LYS A 175 25.13 17.06 -11.76
CA LYS A 175 25.16 17.82 -13.02
C LYS A 175 25.61 19.26 -12.84
N SER A 176 25.22 19.91 -11.74
CA SER A 176 25.64 21.29 -11.44
C SER A 176 27.14 21.44 -11.16
N GLN A 177 27.79 20.37 -10.68
CA GLN A 177 29.24 20.34 -10.47
C GLN A 177 30.02 20.09 -11.77
N GLN A 178 29.45 19.30 -12.69
CA GLN A 178 30.09 18.93 -13.95
C GLN A 178 29.95 20.00 -15.05
N ASP A 179 28.88 20.79 -15.04
CA ASP A 179 28.60 21.80 -16.06
C ASP A 179 28.29 23.17 -15.44
N LYS A 180 29.16 24.15 -15.66
CA LYS A 180 28.98 25.53 -15.16
C LYS A 180 27.75 26.22 -15.75
N SER A 181 27.31 25.85 -16.96
CA SER A 181 26.09 26.37 -17.59
C SER A 181 24.81 25.88 -16.90
N PHE A 182 24.90 24.81 -16.11
CA PHE A 182 23.78 24.23 -15.36
C PHE A 182 23.24 25.14 -14.24
N SER A 183 23.91 26.27 -13.95
CA SER A 183 23.53 27.32 -13.00
C SER A 183 22.25 28.12 -13.38
N SER A 184 21.46 27.62 -14.33
CA SER A 184 20.24 28.28 -14.83
C SER A 184 19.22 28.54 -13.71
N PRO A 185 18.40 29.62 -13.80
CA PRO A 185 17.34 29.88 -12.83
C PRO A 185 16.39 28.69 -12.65
N PHE A 186 16.05 28.01 -13.74
CA PHE A 186 15.18 26.83 -13.75
C PHE A 186 15.73 25.67 -12.90
N ASN A 187 17.03 25.38 -12.98
CA ASN A 187 17.64 24.30 -12.18
C ASN A 187 17.68 24.66 -10.69
N LYS A 188 17.91 25.94 -10.36
CA LYS A 188 17.87 26.43 -8.96
C LYS A 188 16.46 26.35 -8.38
N GLU A 189 15.46 26.78 -9.13
CA GLU A 189 14.05 26.66 -8.74
C GLU A 189 13.63 25.20 -8.54
N LYS A 190 14.06 24.30 -9.43
CA LYS A 190 13.81 22.86 -9.32
C LYS A 190 14.48 22.24 -8.08
N LEU A 191 15.70 22.64 -7.72
CA LEU A 191 16.36 22.21 -6.48
C LEU A 191 15.59 22.70 -5.24
N ALA A 192 15.22 23.99 -5.19
CA ALA A 192 14.44 24.54 -4.08
C ALA A 192 13.06 23.87 -3.94
N TYR A 193 12.42 23.51 -5.06
CA TYR A 193 11.18 22.72 -5.06
C TYR A 193 11.39 21.31 -4.46
N LEU A 194 12.46 20.61 -4.85
CA LEU A 194 12.78 19.29 -4.30
C LEU A 194 13.07 19.36 -2.80
N GLU A 195 13.84 20.34 -2.34
CA GLU A 195 14.13 20.57 -0.91
C GLU A 195 12.85 20.81 -0.11
N LYS A 196 11.95 21.64 -0.64
CA LYS A 196 10.64 21.91 -0.04
C LYS A 196 9.78 20.65 0.07
N GLU A 197 9.72 19.83 -0.97
CA GLU A 197 8.94 18.58 -0.93
C GLU A 197 9.60 17.49 -0.05
N ILE A 198 10.94 17.41 -0.01
CA ILE A 198 11.67 16.54 0.92
C ILE A 198 11.32 16.90 2.36
N HIS A 199 11.38 18.19 2.71
CA HIS A 199 11.01 18.69 4.03
C HIS A 199 9.53 18.40 4.35
N ARG A 200 8.62 18.65 3.38
CA ARG A 200 7.18 18.35 3.50
C ARG A 200 6.88 16.88 3.74
N VAL A 201 7.62 15.96 3.11
CA VAL A 201 7.49 14.52 3.34
C VAL A 201 7.96 14.14 4.74
N LEU A 202 9.06 14.72 5.24
CA LEU A 202 9.55 14.47 6.60
C LEU A 202 8.64 15.04 7.69
N LEU A 203 8.01 16.20 7.47
CA LEU A 203 7.05 16.76 8.43
C LEU A 203 5.87 15.80 8.70
N LYS A 204 5.40 15.07 7.68
CA LYS A 204 4.34 14.04 7.82
C LYS A 204 4.76 12.83 8.67
N SER A 205 6.05 12.65 8.91
CA SER A 205 6.60 11.60 9.77
C SER A 205 7.32 12.16 11.00
N GLN A 206 7.00 13.40 11.41
CA GLN A 206 7.60 14.07 12.57
C GLN A 206 9.14 14.16 12.49
N GLY A 207 9.67 14.29 11.27
CA GLY A 207 11.11 14.29 11.00
C GLY A 207 11.74 12.90 10.81
N LEU A 208 11.04 11.81 11.18
CA LEU A 208 11.53 10.44 11.03
C LEU A 208 11.68 10.09 9.54
N ARG A 209 12.88 9.69 9.13
CA ARG A 209 13.15 9.25 7.76
C ARG A 209 12.54 7.85 7.52
N PRO A 210 12.01 7.55 6.32
CA PRO A 210 11.75 6.17 5.91
C PRO A 210 13.01 5.30 5.99
N PRO A 211 12.88 3.96 6.10
CA PRO A 211 14.03 3.08 6.20
C PRO A 211 14.85 3.07 4.91
N SER A 212 16.14 3.37 5.02
CA SER A 212 17.11 3.16 3.94
C SER A 212 17.62 1.73 4.02
N PHE A 213 16.94 0.77 3.39
CA PHE A 213 17.22 -0.66 3.58
C PHE A 213 18.68 -1.04 3.33
N GLU A 214 19.23 -0.61 2.19
CA GLU A 214 20.62 -0.78 1.76
C GLU A 214 21.02 0.45 0.91
N SER A 215 22.30 0.65 0.63
CA SER A 215 22.77 1.74 -0.26
C SER A 215 22.22 1.62 -1.68
N ILE A 216 22.05 0.39 -2.17
CA ILE A 216 21.35 0.04 -3.40
C ILE A 216 20.41 -1.13 -3.06
N PRO A 217 19.15 -0.88 -2.67
CA PRO A 217 18.25 -1.94 -2.25
C PRO A 217 17.83 -2.81 -3.43
N LEU A 218 17.58 -4.09 -3.17
CA LEU A 218 16.98 -4.98 -4.18
C LEU A 218 15.57 -4.50 -4.52
N PRO A 219 15.11 -4.59 -5.77
CA PRO A 219 13.79 -4.11 -6.19
C PRO A 219 12.68 -5.11 -5.82
N CYS A 220 12.71 -5.66 -4.60
CA CYS A 220 11.84 -6.76 -4.15
C CYS A 220 10.61 -6.31 -3.33
N TYR A 221 10.55 -5.08 -2.82
CA TYR A 221 9.39 -4.61 -2.04
C TYR A 221 8.64 -3.47 -2.75
N PHE A 222 7.32 -3.62 -2.87
CA PHE A 222 6.41 -2.62 -3.41
C PHE A 222 5.21 -2.44 -2.48
N ASN A 223 4.65 -1.23 -2.51
CA ASN A 223 3.43 -0.91 -1.80
C ASN A 223 2.60 0.06 -2.63
N SER A 224 1.33 -0.25 -2.85
CA SER A 224 0.43 0.56 -3.68
C SER A 224 0.08 1.91 -3.06
N GLY A 225 0.41 2.14 -1.78
CA GLY A 225 0.05 3.33 -1.03
C GLY A 225 -1.38 3.24 -0.48
N CYS A 226 -2.16 4.30 -0.64
CA CYS A 226 -3.48 4.42 -0.02
C CYS A 226 -4.48 5.08 -0.96
N CYS A 227 -5.74 4.61 -0.91
CA CYS A 227 -6.89 5.21 -1.60
C CYS A 227 -7.70 6.18 -0.72
N GLY A 228 -7.37 6.32 0.58
CA GLY A 228 -8.05 7.21 1.52
C GLY A 228 -7.65 8.70 1.43
N TYR A 229 -6.72 9.08 0.55
CA TYR A 229 -6.31 10.48 0.39
C TYR A 229 -7.24 11.26 -0.55
N THR A 230 -7.69 12.44 -0.10
CA THR A 230 -8.65 13.30 -0.82
C THR A 230 -8.08 13.96 -2.09
N ASN A 231 -6.77 13.84 -2.33
CA ASN A 231 -6.08 14.41 -3.48
C ASN A 231 -5.76 13.38 -4.58
N GLY A 232 -6.30 12.16 -4.51
CA GLY A 232 -6.14 11.12 -5.53
C GLY A 232 -5.69 9.78 -4.97
N ILE A 233 -5.72 8.75 -5.81
CA ILE A 233 -5.47 7.35 -5.45
C ILE A 233 -4.16 6.89 -6.08
N THR A 234 -3.26 6.30 -5.29
CA THR A 234 -2.08 5.60 -5.83
C THR A 234 -2.40 4.13 -6.09
N ALA A 235 -1.83 3.57 -7.17
CA ALA A 235 -1.99 2.17 -7.53
C ALA A 235 -0.73 1.61 -8.19
N LEU A 236 -0.59 0.28 -8.17
CA LEU A 236 0.41 -0.45 -8.94
C LEU A 236 -0.26 -1.09 -10.15
N GLU A 237 0.23 -0.75 -11.33
CA GLU A 237 -0.19 -1.37 -12.59
C GLU A 237 0.93 -2.27 -13.12
N MET A 238 0.58 -3.48 -13.56
CA MET A 238 1.49 -4.41 -14.24
C MET A 238 0.91 -4.73 -15.61
N GLN A 239 1.68 -4.49 -16.68
CA GLN A 239 1.25 -4.76 -18.06
C GLN A 239 2.46 -5.17 -18.90
N SER A 240 2.35 -6.34 -19.53
CA SER A 240 3.46 -6.99 -20.25
C SER A 240 4.70 -7.12 -19.34
N GLU A 241 5.80 -6.44 -19.66
CA GLU A 241 7.02 -6.43 -18.83
C GLU A 241 7.13 -5.21 -17.91
N ALA A 242 6.20 -4.25 -17.95
CA ALA A 242 6.28 -3.03 -17.16
C ALA A 242 5.52 -3.16 -15.84
N ILE A 243 6.13 -2.68 -14.75
CA ILE A 243 5.45 -2.35 -13.50
C ILE A 243 5.52 -0.84 -13.28
N ARG A 244 4.41 -0.23 -12.87
CA ARG A 244 4.27 1.23 -12.70
C ARG A 244 3.62 1.54 -11.37
N LEU A 245 4.22 2.46 -10.61
CA LEU A 245 3.49 3.20 -9.57
C LEU A 245 2.82 4.39 -10.24
N ILE A 246 1.50 4.43 -10.20
CA ILE A 246 0.70 5.51 -10.78
C ILE A 246 -0.05 6.28 -9.69
N LYS A 247 -0.55 7.45 -10.06
CA LYS A 247 -1.56 8.18 -9.32
C LYS A 247 -2.69 8.62 -10.24
N TRP A 248 -3.92 8.31 -9.85
CA TRP A 248 -5.13 8.95 -10.36
C TRP A 248 -5.36 10.23 -9.55
N GLU A 249 -5.23 11.38 -10.20
CA GLU A 249 -5.48 12.69 -9.61
C GLU A 249 -7.00 12.95 -9.51
N LYS A 250 -7.42 13.94 -8.69
CA LYS A 250 -8.85 14.22 -8.41
C LYS A 250 -9.66 14.63 -9.66
N ASP A 251 -8.99 15.20 -10.66
CA ASP A 251 -9.53 15.58 -11.97
C ASP A 251 -9.60 14.40 -12.97
N LYS A 252 -9.40 13.16 -12.48
CA LYS A 252 -9.36 11.91 -13.24
C LYS A 252 -8.15 11.76 -14.17
N GLN A 253 -7.13 12.61 -14.04
CA GLN A 253 -5.89 12.44 -14.80
C GLN A 253 -5.03 11.32 -14.21
N ARG A 254 -4.58 10.39 -15.06
CA ARG A 254 -3.63 9.32 -14.68
C ARG A 254 -2.21 9.78 -14.92
N ARG A 255 -1.38 9.80 -13.87
CA ARG A 255 0.04 10.12 -13.94
C ARG A 255 0.90 8.94 -13.50
N ILE A 256 1.90 8.59 -14.30
CA ILE A 256 2.95 7.64 -13.90
C ILE A 256 3.89 8.38 -12.95
N LEU A 257 4.08 7.86 -11.73
CA LEU A 257 5.02 8.39 -10.76
C LEU A 257 6.40 7.74 -10.93
N GLN A 258 6.42 6.42 -11.12
CA GLN A 258 7.62 5.62 -11.33
C GLN A 258 7.30 4.41 -12.23
N GLU A 259 8.28 3.96 -13.01
CA GLU A 259 8.17 2.83 -13.94
C GLU A 259 9.47 2.02 -13.93
N GLY A 260 9.37 0.72 -14.21
CA GLY A 260 10.53 -0.16 -14.35
C GLY A 260 10.17 -1.48 -15.05
N ASN A 261 11.19 -2.17 -15.58
CA ASN A 261 11.02 -3.49 -16.17
C ASN A 261 10.96 -4.56 -15.06
N LEU A 262 9.83 -5.27 -15.03
CA LEU A 262 9.50 -6.32 -14.07
C LEU A 262 10.42 -7.55 -14.22
N GLN A 263 10.81 -7.90 -15.44
CA GLN A 263 11.74 -9.02 -15.68
C GLN A 263 13.15 -8.68 -15.20
N GLU A 264 13.63 -7.44 -15.41
CA GLU A 264 14.89 -6.98 -14.81
C GLU A 264 14.86 -7.04 -13.28
N PHE A 265 13.77 -6.63 -12.65
CA PHE A 265 13.62 -6.70 -11.20
C PHE A 265 13.65 -8.16 -10.71
N ILE A 266 12.89 -9.05 -11.34
CA ILE A 266 12.91 -10.49 -11.05
C ILE A 266 14.34 -11.05 -11.23
N TYR A 267 15.00 -10.75 -12.34
CA TYR A 267 16.37 -11.21 -12.63
C TYR A 267 17.36 -10.77 -11.55
N LYS A 268 17.37 -9.48 -11.17
CA LYS A 268 18.24 -8.94 -10.12
C LYS A 268 18.00 -9.63 -8.77
N ILE A 269 16.73 -9.86 -8.40
CA ILE A 269 16.36 -10.55 -7.15
C ILE A 269 16.82 -12.02 -7.16
N LYS A 270 16.72 -12.73 -8.30
CA LYS A 270 17.12 -14.15 -8.41
C LYS A 270 18.64 -14.35 -8.50
N THR A 271 19.38 -13.38 -9.04
CA THR A 271 20.84 -13.49 -9.26
C THR A 271 21.68 -12.91 -8.13
N THR A 272 21.07 -12.17 -7.20
CA THR A 272 21.76 -11.70 -5.99
C THR A 272 22.21 -12.89 -5.12
N ARG A 273 23.50 -12.89 -4.78
CA ARG A 273 24.09 -13.80 -3.80
C ARG A 273 23.69 -13.35 -2.39
N ASP A 274 23.50 -14.31 -1.50
CA ASP A 274 23.12 -14.09 -0.10
C ASP A 274 24.27 -13.53 0.74
#